data_AF-A0A224XCI5-F1
#
_entry.id   AF-A0A224XCI5-F1
#
_cell.length_a   1.000
_cell.length_b   1.000
_cell.length_c   1.000
_cell.angle_alpha   90.00
_cell.angle_beta   90.00
_cell.angle_gamma   90.00
#
_symmetry.space_group_name_H-M   'P 1'
#
loop_
_entity.id
_entity.type
_entity.pdbx_description
1 polymer ?
#
loop_
_entity_poly.entity_id
_entity_poly.type
_entity_poly.pdbx_seq_one_letter_code
_entity_poly.pdbx_strand_id
1 'polypeptide(L)'
;MKTILKGILNFFSGQSMRQKKDDTAINLEVLANLELAHSFNHAVYLHFNEKNGNLVSFTGSISSITERQVVVKDLQSNQIRIILLSKIKKVTFVPENVRQSIIDKKNA
;
A
#
# COMPACT_ATOMS: atom_id res chain seq x y z
N MET A 1 -35.06 -35.70 -10.80
CA MET A 1 -35.87 -34.46 -10.85
C MET A 1 -36.50 -34.22 -9.48
N LYS A 2 -36.62 -32.95 -9.10
CA LYS A 2 -37.27 -32.37 -7.90
C LYS A 2 -36.44 -32.32 -6.60
N THR A 3 -35.63 -31.27 -6.53
CA THR A 3 -35.44 -30.32 -5.41
C THR A 3 -36.78 -30.12 -4.64
N ILE A 4 -36.87 -29.82 -3.34
CA ILE A 4 -36.74 -28.49 -2.74
C ILE A 4 -37.09 -28.61 -1.21
N LEU A 5 -36.36 -27.86 -0.36
CA LEU A 5 -36.72 -27.37 0.99
C LEU A 5 -36.69 -28.35 2.19
N LYS A 6 -35.49 -28.67 2.67
CA LYS A 6 -35.20 -28.74 4.11
C LYS A 6 -33.96 -27.91 4.39
N GLY A 7 -34.16 -26.69 4.91
CA GLY A 7 -33.03 -25.84 5.26
C GLY A 7 -33.35 -24.37 5.46
N ILE A 8 -34.55 -24.03 5.95
CA ILE A 8 -34.80 -22.72 6.56
C ILE A 8 -34.78 -22.95 8.06
N LEU A 9 -33.61 -22.79 8.67
CA LEU A 9 -33.39 -22.55 10.10
C LEU A 9 -31.87 -22.56 10.29
N ASN A 10 -31.27 -21.38 10.15
CA ASN A 10 -30.02 -20.94 10.81
C ASN A 10 -29.70 -19.47 10.44
N PHE A 11 -30.72 -18.64 10.31
CA PHE A 11 -30.57 -17.20 10.47
C PHE A 11 -30.62 -16.93 11.97
N PHE A 12 -29.60 -16.26 12.52
CA PHE A 12 -29.45 -15.80 13.92
C PHE A 12 -28.82 -16.74 14.95
N SER A 13 -27.71 -17.40 14.61
CA SER A 13 -26.66 -17.65 15.62
C SER A 13 -25.44 -16.81 15.28
N GLY A 14 -25.23 -15.76 16.07
CA GLY A 14 -24.16 -14.76 15.94
C GLY A 14 -22.76 -15.35 16.05
N GLN A 15 -22.27 -15.93 14.97
CA GLN A 15 -20.84 -15.96 14.71
C GLN A 15 -20.56 -14.84 13.73
N SER A 16 -20.00 -13.75 14.26
CA SER A 16 -19.18 -12.82 13.50
C SER A 16 -18.09 -13.64 12.82
N MET A 17 -18.42 -14.20 11.65
CA MET A 17 -17.45 -14.58 10.66
C MET A 17 -16.84 -13.24 10.24
N ARG A 18 -15.81 -12.81 10.98
CA ARG A 18 -14.84 -11.82 10.51
C ARG A 18 -14.44 -12.38 9.16
N GLN A 19 -15.02 -11.83 8.09
CA GLN A 19 -14.51 -12.00 6.74
C GLN A 19 -13.03 -11.73 6.89
N LYS A 20 -12.25 -12.80 6.76
CA LYS A 20 -10.80 -12.74 6.77
C LYS A 20 -10.50 -11.89 5.55
N LYS A 21 -10.36 -10.58 5.77
CA LYS A 21 -10.05 -9.60 4.74
C LYS A 21 -8.87 -10.21 4.03
N ASP A 22 -9.06 -10.53 2.75
CA ASP A 22 -8.07 -11.25 1.99
C ASP A 22 -6.83 -10.33 1.94
N ASP A 23 -5.89 -10.53 2.86
CA ASP A 23 -4.68 -9.72 3.03
C ASP A 23 -3.74 -9.84 1.82
N THR A 24 -4.17 -10.60 0.80
CA THR A 24 -3.54 -10.73 -0.50
C THR A 24 -4.13 -9.79 -1.56
N ALA A 25 -5.33 -9.23 -1.35
CA ALA A 25 -5.94 -8.30 -2.29
C ALA A 25 -5.19 -6.96 -2.29
N ILE A 26 -4.59 -6.62 -3.43
CA ILE A 26 -3.94 -5.32 -3.62
C ILE A 26 -5.01 -4.25 -3.50
N ASN A 27 -4.80 -3.27 -2.62
CA ASN A 27 -5.71 -2.15 -2.49
C ASN A 27 -5.63 -1.29 -3.77
N LEU A 28 -6.73 -1.27 -4.54
CA LEU A 28 -6.86 -0.50 -5.79
C LEU A 28 -6.54 0.98 -5.60
N GLU A 29 -6.90 1.57 -4.45
CA GLU A 29 -6.60 2.97 -4.12
C GLU A 29 -5.08 3.19 -3.98
N VAL A 30 -4.39 2.24 -3.32
CA VAL A 30 -2.94 2.28 -3.19
C VAL A 30 -2.28 2.18 -4.56
N LEU A 31 -2.75 1.27 -5.43
CA LEU A 31 -2.21 1.12 -6.77
C LEU A 31 -2.41 2.41 -7.60
N ALA A 32 -3.63 2.96 -7.62
CA ALA A 32 -3.93 4.19 -8.34
C ALA A 32 -3.06 5.36 -7.87
N ASN A 33 -2.87 5.51 -6.54
CA ASN A 33 -2.02 6.57 -6.00
C ASN A 33 -0.54 6.38 -6.36
N LEU A 34 -0.05 5.14 -6.40
CA LEU A 34 1.31 4.84 -6.85
C LEU A 34 1.49 5.18 -8.33
N GLU A 35 0.56 4.75 -9.19
CA GLU A 35 0.60 5.00 -10.63
C GLU A 35 0.53 6.49 -10.96
N LEU A 36 -0.35 7.25 -10.28
CA LEU A 36 -0.40 8.71 -10.41
C LEU A 36 0.91 9.35 -9.98
N ALA A 37 1.43 9.00 -8.80
CA ALA A 37 2.69 9.55 -8.32
C ALA A 37 3.87 9.24 -9.25
N HIS A 38 3.92 8.03 -9.81
CA HIS A 38 4.95 7.64 -10.78
C HIS A 38 4.83 8.44 -12.09
N SER A 39 3.60 8.56 -12.63
CA SER A 39 3.32 9.28 -13.87
C SER A 39 3.69 10.77 -13.79
N PHE A 40 3.49 11.39 -12.62
CA PHE A 40 3.79 12.80 -12.38
C PHE A 40 5.16 13.04 -11.72
N ASN A 41 6.00 12.01 -11.56
CA ASN A 41 7.30 12.10 -10.86
C ASN A 41 7.20 12.79 -9.48
N HIS A 42 6.11 12.50 -8.76
CA HIS A 42 5.79 13.12 -7.49
C HIS A 42 6.30 12.26 -6.33
N ALA A 43 6.81 12.90 -5.28
CA ALA A 43 7.23 12.17 -4.09
C ALA A 43 6.01 11.68 -3.29
N VAL A 44 6.15 10.52 -2.66
CA VAL A 44 5.12 9.91 -1.82
C VAL A 44 5.66 9.57 -0.45
N TYR A 45 4.80 9.67 0.55
CA TYR A 45 5.00 9.12 1.88
C TYR A 45 4.31 7.76 1.93
N LEU A 46 5.14 6.72 2.07
CA LEU A 46 4.73 5.33 2.00
C LEU A 46 4.66 4.73 3.39
N HIS A 47 3.59 3.97 3.67
CA HIS A 47 3.47 3.13 4.85
C HIS A 47 3.32 1.67 4.43
N PHE A 48 4.18 0.80 4.92
CA PHE A 48 4.16 -0.62 4.59
C PHE A 48 4.63 -1.48 5.75
N ASN A 49 4.20 -2.74 5.76
CA ASN A 49 4.66 -3.72 6.75
C ASN A 49 5.95 -4.38 6.27
N GLU A 50 6.97 -4.45 7.12
CA GLU A 50 8.18 -5.21 6.86
C GLU A 50 7.96 -6.73 6.96
N LYS A 51 9.01 -7.54 6.74
CA LYS A 51 8.94 -9.01 6.87
C LYS A 51 8.57 -9.47 8.28
N ASN A 52 9.02 -8.74 9.30
CA ASN A 52 8.72 -8.98 10.71
C ASN A 52 7.33 -8.45 11.14
N GLY A 53 6.57 -7.83 10.23
CA GLY A 53 5.26 -7.24 10.52
C GLY A 53 5.32 -5.81 11.08
N ASN A 54 6.51 -5.24 11.30
CA ASN A 54 6.65 -3.87 11.77
C ASN A 54 6.16 -2.88 10.70
N LEU A 55 5.39 -1.89 11.11
CA LEU A 55 4.99 -0.80 10.24
C LEU A 55 6.16 0.16 10.07
N VAL A 56 6.59 0.36 8.83
CA VAL A 56 7.66 1.28 8.45
C VAL A 56 7.12 2.30 7.46
N SER A 57 7.68 3.51 7.53
CA SER A 57 7.30 4.58 6.62
C SER A 57 8.48 5.46 6.26
N PHE A 58 8.50 5.93 5.02
CA PHE A 58 9.49 6.89 4.53
C PHE A 58 8.95 7.69 3.35
N THR A 59 9.59 8.82 3.08
CA THR A 59 9.32 9.63 1.88
C THR A 59 10.23 9.20 0.75
N GLY A 60 9.66 8.88 -0.40
CA GLY A 60 10.41 8.39 -1.55
C GLY A 60 9.81 8.80 -2.89
N SER A 61 10.65 8.77 -3.92
CA SER A 61 10.22 8.88 -5.31
C SER A 61 10.11 7.50 -5.93
N ILE A 62 9.01 7.24 -6.64
CA ILE A 62 8.77 5.96 -7.30
C ILE A 62 9.62 5.90 -8.57
N SER A 63 10.45 4.87 -8.69
CA SER A 63 11.28 4.63 -9.89
C SER A 63 10.56 3.74 -10.90
N SER A 64 9.89 2.69 -10.42
CA SER A 64 9.08 1.80 -11.27
C SER A 64 8.01 1.07 -10.46
N ILE A 65 6.95 0.66 -11.17
CA ILE A 65 5.85 -0.15 -10.63
C ILE A 65 5.72 -1.38 -11.52
N THR A 66 5.51 -2.53 -10.89
CA THR A 66 5.19 -3.81 -11.53
C THR A 66 3.91 -4.36 -10.90
N GLU A 67 3.38 -5.45 -11.44
CA GLU A 67 2.16 -6.09 -10.92
C GLU A 67 2.20 -6.47 -9.44
N ARG A 68 3.39 -6.68 -8.87
CA ARG A 68 3.55 -7.17 -7.49
C ARG A 68 4.38 -6.27 -6.60
N GLN A 69 5.18 -5.38 -7.19
CA GLN A 69 6.22 -4.64 -6.48
C GLN A 69 6.31 -3.21 -6.98
N VAL A 70 6.70 -2.32 -6.06
CA VAL A 70 7.11 -0.96 -6.37
C VAL A 70 8.59 -0.78 -5.98
N VAL A 71 9.35 -0.11 -6.85
CA VAL A 71 10.73 0.30 -6.60
C VAL A 71 10.73 1.77 -6.27
N VAL A 72 11.26 2.11 -5.09
CA VAL A 72 11.21 3.47 -4.54
C VAL A 72 12.60 3.89 -4.10
N LYS A 73 13.00 5.09 -4.46
CA LYS A 73 14.21 5.74 -3.95
C LYS A 73 13.85 6.59 -2.73
N ASP A 74 14.35 6.21 -1.56
CA ASP A 74 14.21 6.97 -0.32
C ASP A 74 14.94 8.31 -0.46
N LEU A 75 14.22 9.42 -0.23
CA LEU A 75 14.78 10.77 -0.39
C LEU A 75 15.79 11.11 0.70
N GLN A 76 15.60 10.58 1.91
CA GLN A 76 16.47 10.85 3.05
C GLN A 76 17.74 10.01 2.98
N SER A 77 17.61 8.69 2.83
CA SER A 77 18.78 7.78 2.84
C SER A 77 19.43 7.58 1.47
N ASN A 78 18.79 8.03 0.38
CA ASN A 78 19.18 7.76 -1.01
C ASN A 78 19.16 6.26 -1.39
N GLN A 79 18.66 5.38 -0.52
CA GLN A 79 18.62 3.94 -0.76
C GLN A 79 17.45 3.58 -1.69
N ILE A 80 17.66 2.60 -2.55
CA ILE A 80 16.59 2.00 -3.35
C ILE A 80 15.96 0.87 -2.53
N ARG A 81 14.63 0.90 -2.42
CA ARG A 81 13.83 -0.10 -1.71
C ARG A 81 12.84 -0.74 -2.67
N ILE A 82 12.76 -2.08 -2.64
CA ILE A 82 11.79 -2.87 -3.41
C ILE A 82 10.73 -3.36 -2.43
N ILE A 83 9.48 -2.96 -2.63
CA ILE A 83 8.38 -3.18 -1.70
C ILE A 83 7.27 -3.96 -2.40
N LEU A 84 6.78 -5.04 -1.77
CA LEU A 84 5.63 -5.78 -2.27
C LEU A 84 4.36 -4.94 -2.10
N LEU A 85 3.56 -4.81 -3.16
CA LEU A 85 2.32 -4.03 -3.14
C LEU A 85 1.35 -4.50 -2.06
N SER A 86 1.24 -5.81 -1.82
CA SER A 86 0.40 -6.39 -0.76
C SER A 86 0.79 -5.97 0.65
N LYS A 87 2.02 -5.48 0.84
CA LYS A 87 2.51 -5.01 2.14
C LYS A 87 2.27 -3.52 2.35
N ILE A 88 1.94 -2.77 1.30
CA ILE A 88 1.68 -1.33 1.38
C ILE A 88 0.30 -1.13 1.98
N LYS A 89 0.26 -0.35 3.05
CA LYS A 89 -0.98 -0.03 3.77
C LYS A 89 -1.54 1.32 3.35
N LYS A 90 -0.68 2.29 3.03
CA LYS A 90 -1.08 3.64 2.65
C LYS A 90 -0.01 4.33 1.80
N VAL A 91 -0.48 5.15 0.87
CA VAL A 91 0.34 6.04 0.03
C VAL A 91 -0.27 7.42 0.09
N THR A 92 0.56 8.43 0.31
CA THR A 92 0.12 9.83 0.42
C THR A 92 1.06 10.71 -0.37
N PHE A 93 0.51 11.64 -1.15
CA PHE A 93 1.30 12.62 -1.88
C PHE A 93 2.02 13.57 -0.92
N VAL A 94 3.28 13.86 -1.20
CA VAL A 94 4.09 14.78 -0.39
C VAL A 94 4.22 16.11 -1.12
N PRO A 95 3.74 17.23 -0.55
CA PRO A 95 3.86 18.54 -1.16
C PRO A 95 5.30 18.86 -1.61
N GLU A 96 5.45 19.50 -2.77
CA GLU A 96 6.78 19.75 -3.39
C GLU A 96 7.71 20.59 -2.50
N ASN A 97 7.17 21.51 -1.70
CA ASN A 97 7.95 22.27 -0.72
C ASN A 97 8.57 21.36 0.37
N VAL A 98 7.87 20.31 0.78
CA VAL A 98 8.37 19.32 1.75
C VAL A 98 9.45 18.46 1.10
N ARG A 99 9.24 18.02 -0.14
CA ARG A 99 10.25 17.29 -0.93
C ARG A 99 11.54 18.10 -1.03
N GLN A 100 11.45 19.37 -1.40
CA GLN A 100 12.61 20.25 -1.54
C GLN A 100 13.33 20.42 -0.21
N SER A 101 12.61 20.64 0.89
CA SER A 101 13.22 20.76 2.22
C SER A 101 14.02 19.52 2.65
N ILE A 102 13.56 18.31 2.30
CA ILE A 102 14.30 17.07 2.59
C ILE A 102 15.60 17.00 1.78
N ILE A 103 15.55 17.41 0.51
CA ILE A 103 16.73 17.43 -0.37
C ILE A 103 17.74 18.48 0.12
N ASP A 104 17.27 19.69 0.47
CA ASP A 104 18.12 20.77 0.94
C ASP A 104 18.84 20.40 2.25
N LYS A 105 18.12 19.82 3.22
CA LYS A 105 18.70 19.33 4.48
C LYS A 105 19.76 18.26 4.29
N LYS A 106 19.74 17.53 3.18
CA LYS A 106 20.73 16.49 2.86
C LYS A 106 21.98 17.07 2.19
N ASN A 107 21.84 18.19 1.48
CA ASN A 107 22.94 18.83 0.76
C ASN A 107 23.65 19.93 1.59
N ALA A 108 23.05 20.34 2.72
CA ALA A 108 23.64 21.23 3.71
C ALA A 108 24.62 20.48 4.63
#